data_AF-A0A5S9M560-F1
#
_entry.id   AF-A0A5S9M560-F1
#
_cell.length_a   1.000
_cell.length_b   1.000
_cell.length_c   1.000
_cell.angle_alpha   90.00
_cell.angle_beta   90.00
_cell.angle_gamma   90.00
#
_symmetry.space_group_name_H-M   'P 1'
#
loop_
_entity.id
_entity.type
_entity.pdbx_description
1 polymer ?
#
loop_
_entity_poly.entity_id
_entity_poly.type
_entity_poly.pdbx_seq_one_letter_code
_entity_poly.pdbx_strand_id
1 'polypeptide(L)'
;MNIQAVLCPYDMQEQKDDLLRTLDQRALIQAKLDRQEVYYDDFGHLVLIPFSVADAHFVIKLTSDEIVTEFDYLLMTSLTTIYDLILPDEEEGDEDGPRTSRG
;
A
#
# COMPACT_ATOMS: atom_id res chain seq x y z
N MET A 1 10.22 15.55 -7.31
CA MET A 1 9.04 14.78 -7.74
C MET A 1 7.82 15.63 -7.45
N ASN A 2 7.08 16.02 -8.48
CA ASN A 2 5.76 16.66 -8.34
C ASN A 2 4.69 15.56 -8.31
N ILE A 3 4.83 14.63 -7.36
CA ILE A 3 3.93 13.48 -7.20
C ILE A 3 3.36 13.54 -5.80
N GLN A 4 2.04 13.41 -5.71
CA GLN A 4 1.33 13.24 -4.46
C GLN A 4 1.06 11.74 -4.27
N ALA A 5 1.55 11.20 -3.14
CA ALA A 5 1.30 9.82 -2.73
C ALA A 5 0.38 9.80 -1.51
N VAL A 6 -0.68 8.99 -1.55
CA VAL A 6 -1.63 8.81 -0.44
C VAL A 6 -1.88 7.32 -0.25
N LEU A 7 -1.86 6.85 1.00
CA LEU A 7 -2.28 5.50 1.36
C LEU A 7 -3.77 5.52 1.70
N CYS A 8 -4.58 4.86 0.90
CA CYS A 8 -6.04 4.83 1.05
C CYS A 8 -6.47 3.45 1.59
N PRO A 9 -7.26 3.37 2.68
CA PRO A 9 -7.90 2.13 3.11
C PRO A 9 -8.76 1.51 2.00
N TYR A 10 -8.87 0.19 1.95
CA TYR A 10 -9.56 -0.53 0.87
C TYR A 10 -10.37 -1.77 1.32
N ASP A 11 -10.67 -1.88 2.61
CA ASP A 11 -11.40 -3.03 3.18
C ASP A 11 -12.92 -2.92 3.01
N MET A 12 -13.48 -1.74 3.26
CA MET A 12 -14.93 -1.51 3.28
C MET A 12 -15.42 -0.92 1.95
N GLN A 13 -16.63 -1.28 1.52
CA GLN A 13 -17.20 -0.77 0.27
C GLN A 13 -17.27 0.77 0.23
N GLU A 14 -17.55 1.43 1.35
CA GLU A 14 -17.54 2.90 1.46
C GLU A 14 -16.16 3.49 1.11
N GLN A 15 -15.08 2.85 1.55
CA GLN A 15 -13.71 3.26 1.24
C GLN A 15 -13.40 3.10 -0.24
N LYS A 16 -13.87 1.99 -0.84
CA LYS A 16 -13.76 1.74 -2.29
C LYS A 16 -14.52 2.81 -3.08
N ASP A 17 -15.74 3.12 -2.67
CA ASP A 17 -16.59 4.13 -3.31
C ASP A 17 -15.94 5.53 -3.23
N ASP A 18 -15.35 5.88 -2.09
CA ASP A 18 -14.64 7.15 -1.89
C ASP A 18 -13.37 7.26 -2.74
N LEU A 19 -12.54 6.21 -2.79
CA LEU A 19 -11.33 6.16 -3.62
C LEU A 19 -11.66 6.39 -5.10
N LEU A 20 -12.75 5.79 -5.57
CA LEU A 20 -13.14 5.74 -6.98
C LEU A 20 -14.13 6.85 -7.38
N ARG A 21 -14.57 7.70 -6.44
CA ARG A 21 -15.64 8.68 -6.61
C ARG A 21 -15.47 9.60 -7.83
N THR A 22 -14.25 9.95 -8.18
CA THR A 22 -13.96 10.90 -9.27
C THR A 22 -13.59 10.21 -10.59
N LEU A 23 -13.68 8.87 -10.67
CA LEU A 23 -13.25 8.09 -11.83
C LEU A 23 -14.45 7.55 -12.61
N ASP A 24 -14.36 7.60 -13.95
CA ASP A 24 -15.48 7.23 -14.84
C ASP A 24 -15.67 5.71 -14.99
N GLN A 25 -14.65 4.90 -14.64
CA GLN A 25 -14.65 3.44 -14.83
C GLN A 25 -14.61 2.64 -13.51
N ARG A 26 -15.34 3.11 -12.48
CA ARG A 26 -15.24 2.57 -11.10
C ARG A 26 -15.32 1.05 -11.01
N ALA A 27 -16.27 0.41 -11.68
CA ALA A 27 -16.45 -1.04 -11.62
C ALA A 27 -15.26 -1.82 -12.20
N LEU A 28 -14.66 -1.33 -13.30
CA LEU A 28 -13.46 -1.94 -13.89
C LEU A 28 -12.26 -1.76 -12.97
N ILE A 29 -12.07 -0.55 -12.45
CA ILE A 29 -10.96 -0.21 -11.57
C ILE A 29 -11.04 -1.04 -10.28
N GLN A 30 -12.22 -1.10 -9.66
CA GLN A 30 -12.47 -1.94 -8.50
C GLN A 30 -12.16 -3.40 -8.80
N ALA A 31 -12.65 -3.94 -9.92
CA ALA A 31 -12.39 -5.33 -10.28
C ALA A 31 -10.90 -5.64 -10.53
N LYS A 32 -10.10 -4.66 -10.97
CA LYS A 32 -8.64 -4.77 -11.07
C LYS A 32 -7.98 -4.76 -9.68
N LEU A 33 -8.32 -3.78 -8.85
CA LEU A 33 -7.76 -3.64 -7.51
C LEU A 33 -8.09 -4.84 -6.62
N ASP A 34 -9.32 -5.37 -6.70
CA ASP A 34 -9.75 -6.58 -6.00
C ASP A 34 -8.93 -7.82 -6.43
N ARG A 35 -8.39 -7.84 -7.66
CA ARG A 35 -7.48 -8.88 -8.17
C ARG A 35 -6.01 -8.60 -7.87
N GLN A 36 -5.72 -7.56 -7.08
CA GLN A 36 -4.35 -7.10 -6.79
C GLN A 36 -3.60 -6.64 -8.05
N GLU A 37 -4.30 -6.14 -9.06
CA GLU A 37 -3.70 -5.57 -10.28
C GLU A 37 -3.53 -4.05 -10.15
N VAL A 38 -2.38 -3.54 -10.59
CA VAL A 38 -2.11 -2.09 -10.66
C VAL A 38 -2.97 -1.46 -11.75
N TYR A 39 -3.59 -0.32 -11.44
CA TYR A 39 -4.32 0.48 -12.40
C TYR A 39 -3.53 1.75 -12.76
N TYR A 40 -3.42 2.01 -14.05
CA TYR A 40 -2.92 3.25 -14.63
C TYR A 40 -4.07 3.93 -15.37
N ASP A 41 -4.18 5.24 -15.26
CA ASP A 41 -5.08 5.99 -16.14
C ASP A 41 -4.49 6.15 -17.54
N ASP A 42 -5.36 6.49 -18.49
CA ASP A 42 -4.97 6.63 -19.90
C ASP A 42 -4.06 7.84 -20.17
N PHE A 43 -4.05 8.80 -19.25
CA PHE A 43 -3.31 10.07 -19.38
C PHE A 43 -1.98 10.08 -18.63
N GLY A 44 -1.70 9.04 -17.83
CA GLY A 44 -0.49 8.96 -17.01
C GLY A 44 -0.46 9.95 -15.85
N HIS A 45 -1.62 10.39 -15.35
CA HIS A 45 -1.70 11.29 -14.19
C HIS A 45 -2.03 10.54 -12.89
N LEU A 46 -2.41 9.27 -12.97
CA LEU A 46 -2.88 8.48 -11.85
C LEU A 46 -2.37 7.03 -11.91
N VAL A 47 -1.80 6.56 -10.80
CA VAL A 47 -1.55 5.14 -10.56
C VAL A 47 -2.19 4.73 -9.24
N LEU A 48 -2.87 3.58 -9.25
CA LEU A 48 -3.44 2.95 -8.07
C LEU A 48 -2.77 1.59 -7.88
N ILE A 49 -2.07 1.43 -6.76
CA ILE A 49 -1.25 0.26 -6.46
C ILE A 49 -1.89 -0.48 -5.27
N PRO A 50 -2.48 -1.67 -5.47
CA PRO A 50 -2.93 -2.51 -4.37
C PRO A 50 -1.77 -2.82 -3.42
N PHE A 51 -2.02 -2.66 -2.12
CA PHE A 51 -1.02 -2.87 -1.08
C PHE A 51 -1.69 -3.43 0.17
N SER A 52 -1.05 -4.38 0.85
CA SER A 52 -1.61 -4.98 2.07
C SER A 52 -0.56 -5.03 3.16
N VAL A 53 -0.96 -4.75 4.40
CA VAL A 53 -0.13 -4.87 5.60
C VAL A 53 -0.85 -5.81 6.57
N ALA A 54 -0.26 -6.97 6.83
CA ALA A 54 -0.93 -8.06 7.53
C ALA A 54 -2.32 -8.35 6.92
N ASP A 55 -3.38 -8.21 7.71
CA ASP A 55 -4.77 -8.46 7.30
C ASP A 55 -5.53 -7.21 6.80
N ALA A 56 -4.86 -6.05 6.70
CA ALA A 56 -5.47 -4.80 6.27
C ALA A 56 -5.11 -4.48 4.80
N HIS A 57 -6.12 -4.14 4.00
CA HIS A 57 -5.94 -3.82 2.58
C HIS A 57 -5.99 -2.32 2.33
N PHE A 58 -5.07 -1.87 1.48
CA PHE A 58 -4.89 -0.48 1.09
C PHE A 58 -4.68 -0.37 -0.42
N VAL A 59 -4.76 0.87 -0.89
CA VAL A 59 -4.32 1.27 -2.22
C VAL A 59 -3.40 2.47 -2.07
N ILE A 60 -2.18 2.38 -2.58
CA ILE A 60 -1.29 3.53 -2.73
C ILE A 60 -1.76 4.28 -3.98
N LYS A 61 -2.26 5.49 -3.79
CA LYS A 61 -2.69 6.40 -4.85
C LYS A 61 -1.57 7.39 -5.15
N LEU A 62 -1.07 7.36 -6.38
CA LEU A 62 -0.09 8.31 -6.90
C LEU A 62 -0.77 9.22 -7.91
N THR A 63 -0.65 10.54 -7.73
CA THR A 63 -1.16 11.54 -8.68
C THR A 63 -0.10 12.58 -9.02
N SER A 64 -0.09 13.07 -10.26
CA SER A 64 0.79 14.15 -10.69
C SER A 64 0.11 15.02 -11.74
N ASP A 65 0.39 16.33 -11.69
CA ASP A 65 0.04 17.27 -12.76
C ASP A 65 0.94 17.08 -14.02
N GLU A 66 2.04 16.34 -13.88
CA GLU A 66 2.96 15.96 -14.96
C GLU A 66 2.66 14.54 -15.43
N ILE A 67 3.57 13.58 -15.23
CA ILE A 67 3.38 12.18 -15.59
C ILE A 67 3.79 11.30 -14.41
N VAL A 68 3.00 10.26 -14.13
CA VAL A 68 3.30 9.13 -13.27
C VAL A 68 3.47 7.90 -14.16
N THR A 69 4.56 7.17 -13.95
CA THR A 69 4.96 6.02 -14.76
C THR A 69 5.18 4.78 -13.89
N GLU A 70 5.55 3.67 -14.54
CA GLU A 70 6.05 2.47 -13.87
C GLU A 70 7.28 2.73 -12.98
N PHE A 71 8.10 3.74 -13.27
CA PHE A 71 9.24 4.09 -12.42
C PHE A 71 8.80 4.58 -11.04
N ASP A 72 7.68 5.30 -10.97
CA ASP A 72 7.12 5.81 -9.72
C ASP A 72 6.50 4.66 -8.91
N TYR A 73 5.87 3.71 -9.59
CA TYR A 73 5.47 2.43 -8.98
C TYR A 73 6.69 1.70 -8.38
N LEU A 74 7.78 1.56 -9.13
CA LEU A 74 9.00 0.90 -8.64
C LEU A 74 9.63 1.64 -7.46
N LEU A 75 9.69 2.97 -7.50
CA LEU A 75 10.19 3.80 -6.40
C LEU A 75 9.33 3.62 -5.14
N MET A 76 8.01 3.67 -5.27
CA MET A 76 7.10 3.57 -4.13
C MET A 76 7.11 2.16 -3.51
N THR A 77 7.11 1.11 -4.33
CA THR A 77 7.22 -0.28 -3.83
C THR A 77 8.60 -0.57 -3.24
N SER A 78 9.66 0.05 -3.76
CA SER A 78 10.98 0.00 -3.13
C SER A 78 10.97 0.66 -1.76
N LEU A 79 10.32 1.82 -1.61
CA LEU A 79 10.19 2.51 -0.32
C LEU A 79 9.40 1.70 0.71
N THR A 80 8.32 1.02 0.31
CA THR A 80 7.58 0.15 1.25
C THR A 80 8.42 -1.06 1.68
N THR A 81 9.22 -1.63 0.78
CA THR A 81 10.17 -2.71 1.11
C THR A 81 11.26 -2.22 2.07
N ILE A 82 11.79 -1.02 1.84
CA ILE A 82 12.79 -0.42 2.73
C ILE A 82 12.18 -0.14 4.11
N TYR A 83 10.92 0.30 4.18
CA TYR A 83 10.22 0.52 5.45
C TYR A 83 10.17 -0.78 6.26
N ASP A 84 9.79 -1.89 5.64
CA ASP A 84 9.74 -3.21 6.25
C ASP A 84 11.11 -3.64 6.81
N LEU A 85 12.20 -3.41 6.05
CA LEU A 85 13.57 -3.75 6.45
C LEU A 85 14.15 -2.89 7.58
N ILE A 86 13.62 -1.67 7.79
CA ILE A 86 14.11 -0.75 8.83
C ILE A 86 13.45 -1.06 10.18
N LEU A 87 12.29 -1.70 10.18
CA LEU A 87 11.63 -2.08 11.42
C LEU A 87 12.53 -3.09 12.14
N PRO A 88 13.01 -2.78 13.36
CA PRO A 88 13.77 -3.74 14.13
C PRO A 88 12.89 -4.96 14.38
N ASP A 89 13.44 -6.16 14.19
CA ASP A 89 12.76 -7.41 14.51
C ASP A 89 12.27 -7.32 15.97
N GLU A 90 10.96 -7.17 16.19
CA GLU A 90 10.36 -7.35 17.52
C GLU A 90 10.30 -8.85 17.85
N GLU A 91 11.44 -9.55 17.77
CA GLU A 91 11.62 -10.90 18.29
C GLU A 91 13.02 -11.04 18.90
N GLU A 92 13.21 -10.45 20.07
CA GLU A 92 14.00 -11.07 21.15
C GLU A 92 13.22 -10.85 22.46
N GLY A 93 12.08 -11.53 22.56
CA GLY A 93 11.53 -11.87 23.85
C GLY A 93 12.50 -12.83 24.53
N ASP A 94 13.39 -12.29 25.37
CA ASP A 94 14.14 -13.08 26.34
C ASP A 94 13.13 -13.80 27.25
N GLU A 95 12.78 -15.03 26.87
CA GLU A 95 12.18 -16.03 27.74
C GLU A 95 13.21 -16.41 28.81
N ASP A 96 13.48 -15.50 29.75
CA ASP A 96 14.30 -15.80 30.91
C ASP A 96 13.41 -16.45 31.98
N GLY A 97 13.14 -17.74 31.80
CA GLY A 97 12.60 -18.63 32.83
C GLY A 97 13.19 -20.04 32.72
N PRO A 98 13.37 -20.82 33.82
CA PRO A 98 13.40 -20.48 35.23
C PRO A 98 14.74 -20.88 35.88
N ARG A 99 15.50 -19.95 36.46
CA ARG A 99 16.60 -20.32 37.37
C ARG A 99 16.05 -20.65 38.75
N THR A 100 15.77 -21.93 38.97
CA THR A 100 15.66 -22.50 40.30
C THR A 100 17.00 -22.30 41.04
N SER A 101 17.06 -21.36 41.98
CA SER A 101 18.07 -21.38 43.04
C SER A 101 17.42 -21.83 44.34
N ARG A 102 17.45 -23.14 44.55
CA ARG A 102 17.55 -23.74 45.89
C ARG A 102 19.05 -23.84 46.20
N GLY A 103 19.47 -23.32 47.35
CA GLY A 103 20.83 -23.45 47.87
C GLY A 103 21.12 -22.40 48.90
#